data_AF-A0A1X0QWX3-F1
#
_entry.id   AF-A0A1X0QWX3-F1
#
_cell.length_a   1.000
_cell.length_b   1.000
_cell.length_c   1.000
_cell.angle_alpha   90.00
_cell.angle_beta   90.00
_cell.angle_gamma   90.00
#
_symmetry.space_group_name_H-M   'P 1'
#
loop_
_entity.id
_entity.type
_entity.pdbx_description
1 polymer ?
#
loop_
_entity_poly.entity_id
_entity_poly.type
_entity_poly.pdbx_seq_one_letter_code
_entity_poly.pdbx_strand_id
1 'polypeptide(L)'
;PLHLRILFPELLTLPKTDPRRLGPPIDITSSKTVDLELYTYLALLVRDFIHPWYRLITNDQDLTTELIKVLVLIIQKLEKRLCYEVDWTELILIDLPKLLTIHYHDYREAKRRLHMNHGSGSSSLPDLFHGMQPHFALQPIDHREQEYLRLLTESILRILLDPKDFQSDCLRQLIREILSNLILYNVTESLTDPYTIH
;
A
#
# COMPACT_ATOMS: atom_id res chain seq x y z
N PRO A 1 21.67 8.87 -12.01
CA PRO A 1 20.63 8.51 -11.01
C PRO A 1 20.41 7.00 -10.99
N LEU A 2 20.11 6.42 -9.81
CA LEU A 2 19.88 4.97 -9.66
C LEU A 2 18.73 4.50 -10.55
N HIS A 3 17.61 5.22 -10.52
CA HIS A 3 16.41 4.86 -11.28
C HIS A 3 16.66 4.80 -12.80
N LEU A 4 17.46 5.70 -13.39
CA LEU A 4 17.81 5.62 -14.81
C LEU A 4 18.63 4.37 -15.14
N ARG A 5 19.44 3.85 -14.22
CA ARG A 5 20.25 2.64 -14.49
C ARG A 5 19.44 1.36 -14.44
N ILE A 6 18.39 1.35 -13.62
CA ILE A 6 17.60 0.15 -13.33
C ILE A 6 16.36 0.12 -14.22
N LEU A 7 15.63 1.24 -14.31
CA LEU A 7 14.32 1.29 -14.95
C LEU A 7 14.39 1.79 -16.40
N PHE A 8 15.37 2.65 -16.73
CA PHE A 8 15.47 3.31 -18.04
C PHE A 8 16.90 3.29 -18.62
N PRO A 9 17.56 2.12 -18.68
CA PRO A 9 18.97 2.02 -19.09
C PRO A 9 19.22 2.59 -20.49
N GLU A 10 18.22 2.54 -21.38
CA GLU A 10 18.26 3.10 -22.73
C GLU A 10 18.53 4.62 -22.74
N LEU A 11 18.01 5.35 -21.76
CA LEU A 11 18.22 6.80 -21.67
C LEU A 11 19.67 7.16 -21.34
N LEU A 12 20.44 6.23 -20.79
CA LEU A 12 21.86 6.45 -20.51
C LEU A 12 22.72 6.50 -21.79
N THR A 13 22.22 5.97 -22.89
CA THR A 13 22.88 6.03 -24.21
C THR A 13 22.84 7.44 -24.83
N LEU A 14 21.90 8.27 -24.39
CA LEU A 14 21.73 9.64 -24.88
C LEU A 14 22.84 10.57 -24.36
N PRO A 15 23.13 11.71 -25.01
CA PRO A 15 24.08 12.71 -24.50
C PRO A 15 23.70 13.21 -23.10
N LYS A 16 24.68 13.51 -22.24
CA LYS A 16 24.42 13.96 -20.84
C LYS A 16 23.58 15.25 -20.75
N THR A 17 23.58 16.06 -21.80
CA THR A 17 22.81 17.31 -21.90
C THR A 17 21.38 17.10 -22.42
N ASP A 18 21.00 15.87 -22.80
CA ASP A 18 19.67 15.57 -23.31
C ASP A 18 18.62 15.78 -22.19
N PRO A 19 17.57 16.58 -22.40
CA PRO A 19 16.56 16.85 -21.37
C PRO A 19 15.85 15.59 -20.89
N ARG A 20 15.78 14.53 -21.70
CA ARG A 20 15.19 13.23 -21.30
C ARG A 20 16.02 12.50 -20.24
N ARG A 21 17.27 12.89 -20.02
CA ARG A 21 18.13 12.36 -18.94
C ARG A 21 18.05 13.17 -17.64
N LEU A 22 17.48 14.37 -17.70
CA LEU A 22 17.47 15.33 -16.60
C LEU A 22 16.22 15.21 -15.70
N GLY A 23 15.20 14.50 -16.16
CA GLY A 23 13.96 14.28 -15.42
C GLY A 23 13.43 12.84 -15.60
N PRO A 24 12.37 12.50 -14.84
CA PRO A 24 11.66 11.24 -15.06
C PRO A 24 11.10 11.15 -16.49
N PRO A 25 11.05 9.95 -17.10
CA PRO A 25 10.59 9.82 -18.49
C PRO A 25 9.09 10.04 -18.66
N ILE A 26 8.31 9.78 -17.59
CA ILE A 26 6.87 9.95 -17.52
C ILE A 26 6.57 10.64 -16.19
N ASP A 27 5.73 11.66 -16.19
CA ASP A 27 5.27 12.28 -14.95
C ASP A 27 4.32 11.31 -14.24
N ILE A 28 4.63 10.96 -12.98
CA ILE A 28 3.80 10.07 -12.16
C ILE A 28 2.75 10.89 -11.41
N THR A 29 3.14 12.08 -10.95
CA THR A 29 2.30 12.98 -10.16
C THR A 29 2.41 14.41 -10.67
N SER A 30 1.62 15.30 -10.08
CA SER A 30 1.71 16.75 -10.27
C SER A 30 3.02 17.36 -9.74
N SER A 31 3.84 16.62 -8.99
CA SER A 31 5.07 17.11 -8.36
C SER A 31 6.31 16.35 -8.83
N LYS A 32 7.16 17.04 -9.60
CA LYS A 32 8.42 16.48 -10.12
C LYS A 32 9.40 16.01 -9.04
N THR A 33 9.37 16.63 -7.86
CA THR A 33 10.23 16.20 -6.74
C THR A 33 9.73 14.88 -6.16
N VAL A 34 8.41 14.71 -6.05
CA VAL A 34 7.80 13.45 -5.60
C VAL A 34 8.07 12.35 -6.62
N ASP A 35 7.93 12.65 -7.90
CA ASP A 35 8.20 11.69 -8.98
C ASP A 35 9.62 11.15 -8.94
N LEU A 36 10.61 12.00 -8.68
CA LEU A 36 12.01 11.58 -8.57
C LEU A 36 12.22 10.57 -7.42
N GLU A 37 11.58 10.81 -6.28
CA GLU A 37 11.62 9.90 -5.13
C GLU A 37 10.86 8.61 -5.42
N LEU A 38 9.68 8.69 -6.04
CA LEU A 38 8.89 7.53 -6.47
C LEU A 38 9.70 6.65 -7.43
N TYR A 39 10.34 7.22 -8.44
CA TYR A 39 11.19 6.45 -9.34
C TYR A 39 12.39 5.83 -8.64
N THR A 40 12.96 6.52 -7.66
CA THR A 40 14.05 5.97 -6.85
C THR A 40 13.55 4.79 -6.01
N TYR A 41 12.39 4.90 -5.38
CA TYR A 41 11.73 3.82 -4.65
C TYR A 41 11.41 2.62 -5.56
N LEU A 42 10.79 2.86 -6.73
CA LEU A 42 10.48 1.82 -7.70
C LEU A 42 11.74 1.11 -8.19
N ALA A 43 12.85 1.84 -8.37
CA ALA A 43 14.12 1.26 -8.75
C ALA A 43 14.71 0.35 -7.66
N LEU A 44 14.58 0.73 -6.39
CA LEU A 44 14.97 -0.11 -5.26
C LEU A 44 14.09 -1.36 -5.18
N LEU A 45 12.78 -1.21 -5.35
CA LEU A 45 11.83 -2.32 -5.38
C LEU A 45 12.20 -3.34 -6.45
N VAL A 46 12.42 -2.89 -7.68
CA VAL A 46 12.84 -3.78 -8.79
C VAL A 46 14.18 -4.45 -8.48
N ARG A 47 15.15 -3.68 -7.97
CA ARG A 47 16.49 -4.20 -7.63
C ARG A 47 16.43 -5.32 -6.60
N ASP A 48 15.63 -5.13 -5.56
CA ASP A 48 15.67 -5.97 -4.36
C ASP A 48 14.65 -7.11 -4.40
N PHE A 49 13.50 -6.92 -5.08
CA PHE A 49 12.40 -7.88 -5.06
C PHE A 49 12.10 -8.53 -6.42
N ILE A 50 12.60 -8.00 -7.54
CA ILE A 50 12.33 -8.54 -8.88
C ILE A 50 13.59 -9.14 -9.50
N HIS A 51 14.65 -8.35 -9.62
CA HIS A 51 15.90 -8.77 -10.25
C HIS A 51 16.55 -10.03 -9.66
N PRO A 52 16.54 -10.30 -8.35
CA PRO A 52 17.25 -11.45 -7.78
C PRO A 52 16.76 -12.80 -8.32
N TRP A 53 15.46 -12.92 -8.61
CA TRP A 53 14.89 -14.13 -9.17
C TRP A 53 14.68 -14.04 -10.69
N TYR A 54 14.29 -12.87 -11.22
CA TYR A 54 14.00 -12.73 -12.65
C TYR A 54 15.22 -12.95 -13.52
N ARG A 55 16.39 -12.45 -13.08
CA ARG A 55 17.67 -12.60 -13.79
C ARG A 55 18.22 -14.03 -13.80
N LEU A 56 17.70 -14.90 -12.94
CA LEU A 56 18.02 -16.33 -12.99
C LEU A 56 17.28 -17.04 -14.13
N ILE A 57 16.17 -16.46 -14.59
CA ILE A 57 15.29 -17.02 -15.61
C ILE A 57 15.63 -16.41 -16.98
N THR A 58 15.74 -15.09 -17.07
CA THR A 58 15.98 -14.37 -18.33
C THR A 58 16.78 -13.08 -18.12
N ASN A 59 17.43 -12.59 -19.18
CA ASN A 59 18.16 -11.32 -19.20
C ASN A 59 17.37 -10.16 -19.82
N ASP A 60 16.15 -10.41 -20.32
CA ASP A 60 15.29 -9.35 -20.85
C ASP A 60 14.81 -8.38 -19.76
N GLN A 61 14.19 -7.27 -20.19
CA GLN A 61 13.63 -6.24 -19.31
C GLN A 61 12.13 -6.08 -19.47
N ASP A 62 11.48 -7.01 -20.18
CA ASP A 62 10.09 -6.85 -20.61
C ASP A 62 9.15 -6.85 -19.40
N LEU A 63 9.32 -7.82 -18.49
CA LEU A 63 8.55 -7.86 -17.24
C LEU A 63 8.74 -6.60 -16.41
N THR A 64 9.99 -6.17 -16.21
CA THR A 64 10.32 -4.99 -15.42
C THR A 64 9.68 -3.74 -16.01
N THR A 65 9.73 -3.60 -17.34
CA THR A 65 9.15 -2.46 -18.05
C THR A 65 7.63 -2.42 -17.88
N GLU A 66 6.95 -3.55 -18.07
CA GLU A 66 5.49 -3.63 -17.89
C GLU A 66 5.08 -3.45 -16.43
N LEU A 67 5.84 -4.01 -15.48
CA LEU A 67 5.61 -3.83 -14.05
C LEU A 67 5.65 -2.34 -13.67
N ILE A 68 6.66 -1.60 -14.14
CA ILE A 68 6.79 -0.17 -13.85
C ILE A 68 5.65 0.62 -14.47
N LYS A 69 5.27 0.33 -15.72
CA LYS A 69 4.11 0.99 -16.36
C LYS A 69 2.84 0.82 -15.53
N VAL A 70 2.58 -0.38 -15.04
CA VAL A 70 1.40 -0.69 -14.23
C VAL A 70 1.47 -0.03 -12.86
N LEU A 71 2.63 -0.03 -12.20
CA LEU A 71 2.81 0.67 -10.92
C LEU A 71 2.63 2.19 -11.06
N VAL A 72 3.15 2.79 -12.13
CA VAL A 72 2.94 4.22 -12.44
C VAL A 72 1.46 4.51 -12.67
N LEU A 73 0.75 3.67 -13.43
CA LEU A 73 -0.70 3.81 -13.64
C LEU A 73 -1.48 3.75 -12.33
N ILE A 74 -1.13 2.80 -11.45
CA ILE A 74 -1.74 2.66 -10.12
C ILE A 74 -1.54 3.95 -9.31
N ILE A 75 -0.31 4.48 -9.28
CA ILE A 75 0.00 5.71 -8.53
C ILE A 75 -0.75 6.91 -9.12
N GLN A 76 -0.78 7.07 -10.43
CA GLN A 76 -1.53 8.15 -11.10
C GLN A 76 -3.02 8.10 -10.78
N LYS A 77 -3.63 6.90 -10.79
CA LYS A 77 -5.04 6.73 -10.43
C LYS A 77 -5.28 7.00 -8.95
N LEU A 78 -4.35 6.61 -8.06
CA LEU A 78 -4.42 6.96 -6.65
C LEU A 78 -4.33 8.47 -6.44
N GLU A 79 -3.37 9.16 -7.06
CA GLU A 79 -3.25 10.62 -6.98
C GLU A 79 -4.54 11.27 -7.46
N LYS A 80 -5.08 10.85 -8.61
CA LYS A 80 -6.32 11.41 -9.14
C LYS A 80 -7.46 11.29 -8.13
N ARG A 81 -7.63 10.10 -7.55
CA ARG A 81 -8.69 9.86 -6.56
C ARG A 81 -8.49 10.72 -5.32
N LEU A 82 -7.30 10.68 -4.74
CA LEU A 82 -6.98 11.39 -3.51
C LEU A 82 -7.06 12.91 -3.68
N CYS A 83 -6.58 13.46 -4.78
CA CYS A 83 -6.51 14.91 -4.97
C CYS A 83 -7.82 15.51 -5.51
N TYR A 84 -8.63 14.75 -6.26
CA TYR A 84 -9.77 15.31 -6.99
C TYR A 84 -11.12 14.62 -6.74
N GLU A 85 -11.16 13.36 -6.32
CA GLU A 85 -12.42 12.62 -6.16
C GLU A 85 -12.85 12.49 -4.69
N VAL A 86 -11.90 12.60 -3.75
CA VAL A 86 -12.16 12.54 -2.30
C VAL A 86 -12.55 13.91 -1.77
N ASP A 87 -13.73 14.00 -1.16
CA ASP A 87 -14.09 15.15 -0.32
C ASP A 87 -13.41 15.02 1.04
N TRP A 88 -12.25 15.67 1.17
CA TRP A 88 -11.49 15.68 2.43
C TRP A 88 -12.22 16.39 3.57
N THR A 89 -13.11 17.34 3.25
CA THR A 89 -13.86 18.06 4.28
C THR A 89 -14.87 17.12 4.93
N GLU A 90 -15.62 16.37 4.13
CA GLU A 90 -16.54 15.35 4.64
C GLU A 90 -15.78 14.25 5.37
N LEU A 91 -14.73 13.69 4.76
CA LEU A 91 -13.96 12.59 5.36
C LEU A 91 -13.38 12.97 6.73
N ILE A 92 -12.76 14.15 6.85
CA ILE A 92 -12.05 14.56 8.06
C ILE A 92 -13.00 15.15 9.12
N LEU A 93 -13.99 15.93 8.72
CA LEU A 93 -14.85 16.66 9.68
C LEU A 93 -16.11 15.89 10.07
N ILE A 94 -16.52 14.91 9.26
CA ILE A 94 -17.78 14.19 9.46
C ILE A 94 -17.52 12.71 9.72
N ASP A 95 -16.89 12.00 8.79
CA ASP A 95 -16.80 10.54 8.86
C ASP A 95 -15.79 10.07 9.90
N LEU A 96 -14.58 10.64 9.89
CA LEU A 96 -13.53 10.28 10.85
C LEU A 96 -13.97 10.52 12.31
N PRO A 97 -14.53 11.70 12.70
CA PRO A 97 -14.98 11.92 14.08
C PRO A 97 -16.13 10.99 14.50
N LYS A 98 -17.04 10.64 13.58
CA LYS A 98 -18.08 9.64 13.84
C LYS A 98 -17.46 8.28 14.17
N LEU A 99 -16.52 7.80 13.35
CA LEU A 99 -15.83 6.53 13.58
C LEU A 99 -15.06 6.52 14.90
N LEU A 100 -14.34 7.61 15.21
CA LEU A 100 -13.63 7.77 16.49
C LEU A 100 -14.59 7.79 17.68
N THR A 101 -15.75 8.43 17.54
CA THR A 101 -16.77 8.46 18.60
C THR A 101 -17.31 7.07 18.89
N ILE A 102 -17.61 6.28 17.85
CA ILE A 102 -18.05 4.88 17.99
C ILE A 102 -16.95 4.07 18.67
N HIS A 103 -15.72 4.14 18.17
CA HIS A 103 -14.58 3.43 18.73
C HIS A 103 -14.37 3.76 20.22
N TYR A 104 -14.40 5.04 20.58
CA TYR A 104 -14.22 5.47 21.96
C TYR A 104 -15.38 5.03 22.86
N HIS A 105 -16.62 5.10 22.39
CA HIS A 105 -17.77 4.61 23.13
C HIS A 105 -17.65 3.12 23.43
N ASP A 106 -17.30 2.32 22.41
CA ASP A 106 -17.14 0.87 22.55
C ASP A 106 -15.98 0.51 23.47
N TYR A 107 -14.88 1.27 23.43
CA TYR A 107 -13.76 1.12 24.36
C TYR A 107 -14.19 1.36 25.80
N ARG A 108 -14.93 2.46 26.07
CA ARG A 108 -15.42 2.77 27.42
C ARG A 108 -16.37 1.70 27.94
N GLU A 109 -17.22 1.20 27.06
CA GLU A 109 -18.17 0.14 27.36
C GLU A 109 -17.46 -1.19 27.69
N ALA A 110 -16.46 -1.59 26.90
CA ALA A 110 -15.62 -2.74 27.18
C ALA A 110 -14.89 -2.60 28.53
N LYS A 111 -14.33 -1.41 28.83
CA LYS A 111 -13.69 -1.12 30.13
C LYS A 111 -14.67 -1.20 31.29
N ARG A 112 -15.89 -0.70 31.13
CA ARG A 112 -16.94 -0.80 32.14
C ARG A 112 -17.33 -2.26 32.42
N ARG A 113 -17.46 -3.09 31.39
CA ARG A 113 -17.73 -4.53 31.52
C ARG A 113 -16.60 -5.26 32.25
N LEU A 114 -15.34 -4.93 31.95
CA LEU A 114 -14.18 -5.49 32.64
C LEU A 114 -14.26 -5.24 34.16
N HIS A 115 -14.67 -4.04 34.58
CA HIS A 115 -14.83 -3.72 36.00
C HIS A 115 -16.06 -4.34 36.66
N MET A 116 -17.10 -4.72 35.90
CA MET A 116 -18.31 -5.35 36.46
C MET A 116 -18.21 -6.89 36.54
N ASN A 117 -17.37 -7.51 35.71
CA ASN A 117 -17.18 -8.96 35.64
C ASN A 117 -16.25 -9.50 36.75
N HIS A 118 -16.53 -9.21 38.02
CA HIS A 118 -15.74 -9.73 39.15
C HIS A 118 -15.92 -11.23 39.44
N GLY A 119 -16.74 -11.98 38.67
CA GLY A 119 -17.12 -13.35 39.03
C GLY A 119 -17.26 -14.39 37.90
N SER A 120 -16.98 -14.08 36.62
CA SER A 120 -17.18 -15.05 35.53
C SER A 120 -16.26 -14.77 34.34
N GLY A 121 -15.20 -15.57 34.18
CA GLY A 121 -14.38 -15.66 32.98
C GLY A 121 -13.46 -14.46 32.72
N SER A 122 -12.16 -14.70 32.71
CA SER A 122 -11.11 -13.69 32.54
C SER A 122 -10.98 -13.17 31.10
N SER A 123 -12.00 -12.50 30.56
CA SER A 123 -11.86 -11.79 29.29
C SER A 123 -11.05 -10.51 29.49
N SER A 124 -9.96 -10.33 28.73
CA SER A 124 -9.15 -9.12 28.78
C SER A 124 -9.89 -7.94 28.12
N LEU A 125 -9.40 -6.71 28.33
CA LEU A 125 -9.96 -5.54 27.65
C LEU A 125 -9.94 -5.67 26.12
N PRO A 126 -8.82 -6.11 25.49
CA PRO A 126 -8.80 -6.42 24.06
C PRO A 126 -9.87 -7.43 23.63
N ASP A 127 -10.08 -8.52 24.39
CA ASP A 127 -11.07 -9.54 24.03
C ASP A 127 -12.50 -8.98 24.07
N LEU A 128 -12.81 -8.20 25.12
CA LEU A 128 -14.11 -7.56 25.27
C LEU A 128 -14.36 -6.52 24.16
N PHE A 129 -13.34 -5.73 23.82
CA PHE A 129 -13.44 -4.74 22.76
C PHE A 129 -13.58 -5.41 21.38
N HIS A 130 -12.78 -6.44 21.09
CA HIS A 130 -12.89 -7.20 19.84
C HIS A 130 -14.26 -7.89 19.70
N GLY A 131 -14.85 -8.37 20.79
CA GLY A 131 -16.22 -8.90 20.79
C GLY A 131 -17.27 -7.85 20.42
N MET A 132 -17.01 -6.56 20.63
CA MET A 132 -17.88 -5.46 20.21
C MET A 132 -17.61 -5.00 18.77
N GLN A 133 -16.33 -4.97 18.38
CA GLN A 133 -15.86 -4.55 17.05
C GLN A 133 -15.02 -5.67 16.41
N PRO A 134 -15.66 -6.78 15.98
CA PRO A 134 -14.92 -7.90 15.42
C PRO A 134 -14.33 -7.51 14.05
N HIS A 135 -13.03 -7.73 13.90
CA HIS A 135 -12.32 -7.48 12.64
C HIS A 135 -11.60 -8.74 12.16
N PHE A 136 -11.75 -9.07 10.88
CA PHE A 136 -11.20 -10.30 10.29
C PHE A 136 -9.68 -10.43 10.49
N ALA A 137 -8.93 -9.34 10.33
CA ALA A 137 -7.47 -9.33 10.51
C ALA A 137 -7.01 -9.62 11.96
N LEU A 138 -7.87 -9.39 12.95
CA LEU A 138 -7.52 -9.50 14.38
C LEU A 138 -7.93 -10.85 15.00
N GLN A 139 -8.39 -11.79 14.18
CA GLN A 139 -8.70 -13.13 14.65
C GLN A 139 -7.41 -13.86 15.08
N PRO A 140 -7.45 -14.72 16.12
CA PRO A 140 -6.28 -15.43 16.63
C PRO A 140 -5.94 -16.64 15.75
N ILE A 141 -5.69 -16.37 14.46
CA ILE A 141 -5.30 -17.36 13.44
C ILE A 141 -4.11 -16.77 12.72
N ASP A 142 -3.08 -17.60 12.52
CA ASP A 142 -1.83 -17.18 11.88
C ASP A 142 -2.10 -16.57 10.50
N HIS A 143 -1.35 -15.52 10.16
CA HIS A 143 -1.38 -14.83 8.86
C HIS A 143 -2.72 -14.17 8.45
N ARG A 144 -3.69 -14.03 9.37
CA ARG A 144 -4.99 -13.38 9.07
C ARG A 144 -4.88 -11.94 8.61
N GLU A 145 -3.98 -11.17 9.21
CA GLU A 145 -3.73 -9.79 8.80
C GLU A 145 -3.17 -9.74 7.38
N GLN A 146 -2.21 -10.61 7.04
CA GLN A 146 -1.67 -10.70 5.69
C GLN A 146 -2.75 -11.12 4.67
N GLU A 147 -3.62 -12.06 5.03
CA GLU A 147 -4.76 -12.46 4.20
C GLU A 147 -5.73 -11.30 3.98
N TYR A 148 -6.05 -10.55 5.04
CA TYR A 148 -6.87 -9.34 4.96
C TYR A 148 -6.26 -8.31 4.00
N LEU A 149 -4.96 -8.02 4.15
CA LEU A 149 -4.26 -7.06 3.30
C LEU A 149 -4.22 -7.49 1.83
N ARG A 150 -4.10 -8.80 1.54
CA ARG A 150 -4.21 -9.33 0.17
C ARG A 150 -5.59 -9.12 -0.41
N LEU A 151 -6.66 -9.42 0.35
CA LEU A 151 -8.05 -9.22 -0.09
C LEU A 151 -8.39 -7.73 -0.28
N LEU A 152 -7.90 -6.88 0.63
CA LEU A 152 -8.00 -5.43 0.51
C LEU A 152 -7.30 -4.95 -0.76
N THR A 153 -6.07 -5.42 -0.99
CA THR A 153 -5.30 -5.08 -2.20
C THR A 153 -6.00 -5.53 -3.47
N GLU A 154 -6.55 -6.75 -3.52
CA GLU A 154 -7.33 -7.25 -4.67
C GLU A 154 -8.52 -6.33 -4.97
N SER A 155 -9.22 -5.89 -3.92
CA SER A 155 -10.37 -4.98 -4.04
C SER A 155 -9.94 -3.60 -4.55
N ILE A 156 -8.80 -3.08 -4.06
CA ILE A 156 -8.19 -1.84 -4.55
C ILE A 156 -7.79 -1.99 -6.03
N LEU A 157 -7.11 -3.07 -6.40
CA LEU A 157 -6.67 -3.31 -7.78
C LEU A 157 -7.84 -3.42 -8.75
N ARG A 158 -8.99 -3.96 -8.33
CA ARG A 158 -10.20 -3.99 -9.14
C ARG A 158 -10.72 -2.59 -9.50
N ILE A 159 -10.45 -1.60 -8.65
CA ILE A 159 -10.82 -0.20 -8.89
C ILE A 159 -9.74 0.50 -9.72
N LEU A 160 -8.47 0.20 -9.47
CA LEU A 160 -7.35 0.91 -10.07
C LEU A 160 -6.87 0.34 -11.41
N LEU A 161 -7.00 -0.96 -11.68
CA LEU A 161 -6.51 -1.53 -12.94
C LEU A 161 -7.55 -1.44 -14.06
N ASP A 162 -7.08 -1.31 -15.29
CA ASP A 162 -7.95 -1.45 -16.45
C ASP A 162 -8.37 -2.92 -16.62
N PRO A 163 -9.53 -3.22 -17.23
CA PRO A 163 -10.03 -4.58 -17.33
C PRO A 163 -9.05 -5.58 -17.95
N LYS A 164 -8.25 -5.12 -18.93
CA LYS A 164 -7.21 -5.94 -19.59
C LYS A 164 -6.14 -6.38 -18.60
N ASP A 165 -5.62 -5.45 -17.80
CA ASP A 165 -4.53 -5.72 -16.86
C ASP A 165 -5.03 -6.51 -15.66
N PHE A 166 -6.26 -6.24 -15.20
CA PHE A 166 -6.89 -7.00 -14.13
C PHE A 166 -7.18 -8.47 -14.52
N GLN A 167 -7.44 -8.75 -15.80
CA GLN A 167 -7.61 -10.11 -16.31
C GLN A 167 -6.30 -10.90 -16.40
N SER A 168 -5.14 -10.24 -16.35
CA SER A 168 -3.85 -10.93 -16.35
C SER A 168 -3.53 -11.48 -14.96
N ASP A 169 -3.74 -12.77 -14.75
CA ASP A 169 -3.51 -13.42 -13.45
C ASP A 169 -2.08 -13.24 -12.93
N CYS A 170 -1.09 -13.41 -13.80
CA CYS A 170 0.33 -13.29 -13.43
C CYS A 170 0.66 -11.87 -12.94
N LEU A 171 0.27 -10.85 -13.73
CA LEU A 171 0.51 -9.45 -13.37
C LEU A 171 -0.24 -9.09 -12.09
N ARG A 172 -1.53 -9.42 -12.02
CA ARG A 172 -2.39 -9.12 -10.88
C ARG A 172 -1.86 -9.73 -9.59
N GLN A 173 -1.45 -11.00 -9.61
CA GLN A 173 -0.88 -11.67 -8.44
C GLN A 173 0.44 -11.02 -8.02
N LEU A 174 1.34 -10.73 -8.97
CA LEU A 174 2.61 -10.09 -8.68
C LEU A 174 2.42 -8.71 -8.04
N ILE A 175 1.59 -7.85 -8.64
CA ILE A 175 1.27 -6.53 -8.09
C ILE A 175 0.60 -6.67 -6.72
N ARG A 176 -0.33 -7.62 -6.55
CA ARG A 176 -0.99 -7.84 -5.26
C ARG A 176 0.00 -8.19 -4.16
N GLU A 177 0.94 -9.11 -4.41
CA GLU A 177 1.93 -9.49 -3.39
C GLU A 177 2.91 -8.34 -3.09
N ILE A 178 3.27 -7.55 -4.10
CA ILE A 178 4.09 -6.34 -3.91
C ILE A 178 3.33 -5.35 -3.01
N LEU A 179 2.11 -4.97 -3.37
CA LEU A 179 1.36 -3.95 -2.63
C LEU A 179 0.98 -4.42 -1.23
N SER A 180 0.50 -5.66 -1.08
CA SER A 180 0.07 -6.18 0.23
C SER A 180 1.24 -6.39 1.19
N ASN A 181 2.32 -7.05 0.77
CA ASN A 181 3.40 -7.44 1.68
C ASN A 181 4.51 -6.39 1.80
N LEU A 182 4.84 -5.68 0.71
CA LEU A 182 5.96 -4.71 0.75
C LEU A 182 5.49 -3.30 1.11
N ILE A 183 4.23 -2.97 0.85
CA ILE A 183 3.71 -1.61 1.10
C ILE A 183 2.75 -1.64 2.28
N LEU A 184 1.56 -2.23 2.12
CA LEU A 184 0.50 -2.11 3.12
C LEU A 184 0.88 -2.76 4.45
N TYR A 185 1.52 -3.92 4.44
CA TYR A 185 1.96 -4.58 5.68
C TYR A 185 2.97 -3.71 6.43
N ASN A 186 4.02 -3.23 5.76
CA ASN A 186 5.03 -2.36 6.37
C ASN A 186 4.44 -1.02 6.87
N VAL A 187 3.50 -0.44 6.12
CA VAL A 187 2.78 0.77 6.55
C VAL A 187 1.93 0.48 7.79
N THR A 188 1.26 -0.67 7.84
CA THR A 188 0.43 -1.08 8.98
C THR A 188 1.30 -1.26 10.23
N GLU A 189 2.39 -2.02 10.14
CA GLU A 189 3.36 -2.21 11.23
C GLU A 189 3.96 -0.88 11.71
N SER A 190 4.30 0.02 10.77
CA SER A 190 4.84 1.33 11.11
C SER A 190 3.81 2.21 11.83
N LEU A 191 2.56 2.23 11.37
CA LEU A 191 1.50 3.04 11.98
C LEU A 191 1.04 2.50 13.34
N THR A 192 1.19 1.20 13.59
CA THR A 192 0.84 0.59 14.88
C THR A 192 1.98 0.65 15.90
N ASP A 193 3.22 0.91 15.47
CA ASP A 193 4.34 1.16 16.37
C ASP A 193 4.14 2.48 17.16
N PRO A 194 4.06 2.44 18.49
CA PRO A 194 3.90 3.62 19.33
C PRO A 194 4.95 4.70 19.11
N TYR A 195 6.18 4.33 18.70
CA TYR A 195 7.27 5.29 18.49
C TYR A 195 7.12 6.10 17.20
N THR A 196 6.35 5.63 16.22
CA THR A 196 6.16 6.32 14.94
C THR A 196 5.30 7.58 15.07
N ILE A 197 4.46 7.68 16.10
CA ILE A 197 3.51 8.79 16.32
C ILE A 197 4.10 9.89 17.24
N HIS A 198 5.37 9.77 17.64
CA HIS A 198 6.04 10.71 18.57
C HIS A 198 7.05 11.64 17.90
#